data_AF-A0A923CXL6-F1
#
_entry.id   AF-A0A923CXL6-F1
#
_cell.length_a   1.000
_cell.length_b   1.000
_cell.length_c   1.000
_cell.angle_alpha   90.00
_cell.angle_beta   90.00
_cell.angle_gamma   90.00
#
_symmetry.space_group_name_H-M   'P 1'
#
loop_
_entity.id
_entity.type
_entity.pdbx_description
1 polymer ?
#
loop_
_entity_poly.entity_id
_entity_poly.type
_entity_poly.pdbx_seq_one_letter_code
_entity_poly.pdbx_strand_id
1 'polypeptide(L)' 'AAGAPVTIKGGMASTIVRLPKSAAARVRVKQGLASTQFPDGWTKQPDGTWTTEGYGTGSRAWDISVEQGMASVRFEWR' A
#
# COMPACT_ATOMS: atom_id res chain seq x y z
N ALA A 1 -15.72 -11.68 -2.13
CA ALA A 1 -14.43 -12.21 -2.61
C ALA A 1 -13.34 -11.20 -2.26
N ALA A 2 -12.45 -11.54 -1.33
CA ALA A 2 -11.25 -10.74 -1.07
C ALA A 2 -10.36 -10.76 -2.33
N GLY A 3 -9.77 -9.63 -2.70
CA GLY A 3 -8.87 -9.56 -3.85
C GLY A 3 -7.63 -10.45 -3.65
N ALA A 4 -6.98 -10.85 -4.74
CA ALA A 4 -5.74 -11.61 -4.66
C ALA A 4 -4.64 -10.75 -3.97
N PRO A 5 -3.89 -11.31 -3.01
CA PRO A 5 -2.86 -10.55 -2.30
C PRO A 5 -1.72 -10.18 -3.24
N VAL A 6 -1.27 -8.92 -3.18
CA VAL A 6 -0.14 -8.41 -3.96
C VAL A 6 1.09 -8.31 -3.05
N THR A 7 2.18 -8.99 -3.41
CA THR A 7 3.44 -8.94 -2.65
C THR A 7 4.56 -8.37 -3.51
N ILE A 8 5.24 -7.34 -3.00
CA ILE A 8 6.38 -6.70 -3.65
C ILE A 8 7.59 -6.80 -2.73
N LYS A 9 8.67 -7.44 -3.20
CA LYS A 9 9.94 -7.60 -2.47
C LYS A 9 11.08 -6.97 -3.26
N GLY A 10 11.90 -6.16 -2.59
CA GLY A 10 13.06 -5.53 -3.22
C GLY A 10 14.16 -5.15 -2.21
N GLY A 11 15.41 -5.13 -2.63
CA GLY A 11 16.55 -4.74 -1.77
C GLY A 11 16.76 -3.22 -1.75
N MET A 12 17.22 -2.68 -2.87
CA MET A 12 17.47 -1.25 -3.09
C MET A 12 16.84 -0.84 -4.43
N ALA A 13 15.59 -0.39 -4.43
CA ALA A 13 14.87 -0.02 -5.64
C ALA A 13 13.76 1.01 -5.38
N SER A 14 13.65 2.06 -6.20
CA SER A 14 12.48 2.94 -6.12
C SER A 14 11.26 2.22 -6.69
N THR A 15 10.17 2.18 -5.92
CA THR A 15 8.94 1.46 -6.31
C THR A 15 7.76 2.41 -6.32
N ILE A 16 7.09 2.51 -7.48
CA ILE A 16 5.85 3.27 -7.63
C ILE A 16 4.69 2.29 -7.75
N VAL A 17 3.75 2.36 -6.82
CA VAL A 17 2.54 1.54 -6.81
C VAL A 17 1.37 2.42 -7.22
N ARG A 18 0.74 2.08 -8.35
CA ARG A 18 -0.42 2.83 -8.89
C ARG A 18 -1.71 2.07 -8.64
N LEU A 19 -2.66 2.71 -7.98
CA LEU A 19 -3.96 2.14 -7.63
C LEU A 19 -5.09 2.95 -8.25
N PRO A 20 -6.19 2.33 -8.72
CA PRO A 20 -7.37 3.07 -9.15
C PRO A 20 -7.97 3.85 -7.98
N LYS A 21 -8.44 5.09 -8.21
CA LYS A 21 -9.10 5.89 -7.14
C LYS A 21 -10.32 5.22 -6.51
N SER A 22 -11.02 4.39 -7.28
CA SER A 22 -12.20 3.65 -6.81
C SER A 22 -11.86 2.39 -6.02
N ALA A 23 -10.57 2.06 -5.85
CA ALA A 23 -10.15 0.82 -5.20
C ALA A 23 -10.05 1.00 -3.69
N ALA A 24 -10.75 0.12 -2.96
CA ALA A 24 -10.48 -0.09 -1.55
C ALA A 24 -9.17 -0.87 -1.39
N ALA A 25 -8.24 -0.39 -0.57
CA ALA A 25 -6.94 -1.04 -0.37
C ALA A 25 -6.46 -0.97 1.08
N ARG A 26 -5.76 -2.02 1.51
CA ARG A 26 -4.89 -2.03 2.68
C ARG A 26 -3.46 -2.33 2.24
N VAL A 27 -2.54 -1.51 2.72
CA VAL A 27 -1.12 -1.63 2.47
C VAL A 27 -0.39 -1.85 3.78
N ARG A 28 0.50 -2.83 3.80
CA ARG A 28 1.53 -2.98 4.84
C ARG A 28 2.89 -2.73 4.19
N VAL A 29 3.61 -1.73 4.68
CA VAL A 29 4.98 -1.47 4.25
C VAL A 29 5.93 -1.84 5.38
N LYS A 30 6.75 -2.87 5.17
CA LYS A 30 7.90 -3.19 6.02
C LYS A 30 9.15 -2.67 5.35
N GLN A 31 9.84 -1.78 6.04
CA GLN A 31 11.04 -1.19 5.51
C GLN A 31 12.05 -0.81 6.59
N GLY A 32 13.34 -0.88 6.25
CA GLY A 32 14.44 -0.54 7.16
C GLY A 32 14.67 0.97 7.27
N LEU A 33 15.18 1.58 6.20
CA LEU A 33 15.51 3.03 6.14
C LEU A 33 14.73 3.79 5.04
N ALA A 34 13.66 3.20 4.52
CA ALA A 34 12.95 3.77 3.39
C ALA A 34 11.89 4.81 3.81
N SER A 35 11.69 5.81 2.95
CA SER A 35 10.59 6.76 3.05
C SER A 35 9.41 6.27 2.22
N THR A 36 8.21 6.29 2.80
CA THR A 36 6.97 6.02 2.07
C THR A 36 6.11 7.26 1.97
N GLN A 37 5.63 7.53 0.77
CA GLN A 37 4.66 8.59 0.52
C GLN A 37 3.33 7.98 0.09
N PHE A 38 2.28 8.40 0.77
CA PHE A 38 0.89 8.09 0.39
C PHE A 38 0.21 9.37 -0.09
N PRO A 39 -0.61 9.30 -1.15
CA PRO A 39 -1.42 10.44 -1.58
C PRO A 39 -2.59 10.65 -0.62
N ASP A 40 -3.37 11.71 -0.82
CA ASP A 40 -4.59 11.95 -0.05
C ASP A 40 -5.59 10.79 -0.15
N GLY A 41 -6.39 10.61 0.90
CA GLY A 41 -7.37 9.52 1.01
C GLY A 41 -6.82 8.24 1.64
N TRP A 42 -5.56 8.24 2.07
CA TRP A 42 -4.96 7.17 2.86
C TRP A 42 -4.91 7.52 4.34
N THR A 43 -5.28 6.56 5.19
CA THR A 43 -5.26 6.71 6.64
C THR A 43 -4.35 5.65 7.24
N LYS A 44 -3.41 6.08 8.10
CA LYS A 44 -2.56 5.18 8.85
C LYS A 44 -3.35 4.59 10.02
N GLN A 45 -3.35 3.26 10.10
CA GLN A 45 -4.01 2.50 11.15
C GLN A 45 -3.09 2.31 12.36
N PRO A 46 -3.66 2.02 13.55
CA PRO A 46 -2.88 1.76 14.77
C PRO A 46 -1.90 0.58 14.64
N ASP A 47 -2.20 -0.40 13.80
CA ASP A 47 -1.36 -1.58 13.55
C ASP A 47 -0.20 -1.32 12.57
N GLY A 48 -0.04 -0.08 12.12
CA GLY A 48 0.99 0.35 11.18
C GLY A 48 0.66 0.09 9.71
N THR A 49 -0.53 -0.44 9.38
CA THR A 49 -1.02 -0.51 8.00
C THR A 49 -1.59 0.82 7.54
N TRP A 50 -1.74 0.98 6.23
CA TRP A 50 -2.39 2.12 5.61
C TRP A 50 -3.60 1.65 4.83
N THR A 51 -4.73 2.32 4.98
CA THR A 51 -5.98 1.95 4.32
C THR A 51 -6.57 3.13 3.56
N THR A 52 -7.27 2.85 2.47
CA THR A 52 -8.07 3.83 1.76
C THR A 52 -9.49 3.85 2.30
N GLU A 53 -10.22 4.92 1.99
CA GLU A 53 -11.67 4.96 2.19
C GLU A 53 -12.34 3.77 1.45
N GLY A 54 -13.27 3.09 2.13
CA GLY A 54 -13.94 1.89 1.60
C GLY A 54 -13.24 0.55 1.88
N TYR A 55 -12.05 0.53 2.49
CA TYR A 55 -11.51 -0.73 3.03
C TYR A 55 -12.40 -1.24 4.17
N GLY A 56 -12.95 -2.45 4.03
CA GLY A 56 -13.85 -3.07 5.01
C GLY A 56 -15.35 -2.88 4.77
N THR A 57 -15.76 -2.08 3.77
CA THR A 57 -17.19 -1.81 3.49
C THR A 57 -17.85 -2.82 2.53
N GLY A 58 -17.21 -3.96 2.28
CA GLY A 58 -17.78 -5.07 1.48
C GLY A 58 -17.43 -5.08 -0.01
N SER A 59 -16.80 -4.03 -0.53
CA SER A 59 -16.25 -4.00 -1.90
C SER A 59 -14.95 -4.82 -2.01
N ARG A 60 -14.63 -5.31 -3.22
CA ARG A 60 -13.35 -5.99 -3.50
C ARG A 60 -12.19 -5.09 -3.07
N ALA A 61 -11.51 -5.49 -2.00
CA ALA A 61 -10.37 -4.77 -1.46
C ALA A 61 -9.05 -5.43 -1.87
N TRP A 62 -8.04 -4.61 -2.11
CA TRP A 62 -6.67 -5.05 -2.38
C TRP A 62 -5.88 -5.14 -1.08
N ASP A 63 -5.23 -6.26 -0.86
CA ASP A 63 -4.28 -6.42 0.24
C ASP A 63 -2.87 -6.43 -0.34
N ILE A 64 -2.06 -5.44 0.03
CA ILE A 64 -0.77 -5.16 -0.58
C ILE A 64 0.30 -5.19 0.50
N SER A 65 1.31 -6.04 0.33
CA SER A 65 2.48 -6.09 1.20
C SER A 65 3.72 -5.67 0.43
N VAL A 66 4.41 -4.66 0.95
CA VAL A 66 5.66 -4.16 0.38
C VAL A 66 6.78 -4.36 1.40
N GLU A 67 7.81 -5.12 1.02
CA GLU A 67 8.98 -5.38 1.85
C GLU A 67 10.24 -4.86 1.13
N GLN A 68 10.85 -3.79 1.66
CA GLN A 68 12.06 -3.21 1.07
C GLN A 68 13.14 -2.77 2.07
N GLY A 69 14.41 -3.04 1.73
CA GLY A 69 15.55 -2.77 2.62
C GLY A 69 15.89 -1.29 2.75
N MET A 70 16.36 -0.66 1.67
CA MET A 70 16.85 0.72 1.65
C MET A 70 16.47 1.38 0.32
N ALA A 71 15.28 1.98 0.25
CA ALA A 71 14.79 2.64 -0.98
C ALA A 71 13.64 3.64 -0.73
N SER A 72 12.87 4.00 -1.76
CA SER A 72 11.67 4.85 -1.61
C SER A 72 10.46 4.15 -2.23
N VAL A 73 9.34 4.15 -1.51
CA VAL A 73 8.07 3.61 -1.99
C VAL A 73 7.08 4.76 -2.13
N ARG A 74 6.48 4.90 -3.31
CA ARG A 74 5.48 5.93 -3.57
C ARG A 74 4.19 5.31 -4.03
N PHE A 75 3.11 5.67 -3.37
CA PHE A 75 1.76 5.34 -3.81
C PHE A 75 1.18 6.50 -4.60
N GLU A 76 0.52 6.18 -5.71
CA GLU A 76 -0.13 7.17 -6.55
C GLU A 76 -1.48 6.64 -7.04
N TRP A 77 -2.42 7.56 -7.24
CA TRP A 77 -3.67 7.25 -7.91
C TRP A 77 -3.45 7.16 -9.43
N ARG A 78 -3.97 6.13 -10.08
CA ARG A 78 -4.15 6.06 -11.53
C ARG A 78 -5.44 6.76 -11.93
#